data_AF-A0A856MCP9-F1
#
_entry.id   AF-A0A856MCP9-F1
#
_cell.length_a   1.000
_cell.length_b   1.000
_cell.length_c   1.000
_cell.angle_alpha   90.00
_cell.angle_beta   90.00
_cell.angle_gamma   90.00
#
_symmetry.space_group_name_H-M   'P 1'
#
loop_
_entity.id
_entity.type
_entity.pdbx_description
1 polymer ?
#
loop_
_entity_poly.entity_id
_entity_poly.type
_entity_poly.pdbx_seq_one_letter_code
_entity_poly.pdbx_strand_id
1 'polypeptide(L)'
;MPYFKKSENQQWGASEFHGVDGALSVTDPIAPAVTSQRFVEATVALGYGRNPDFKGAQQERAELYQLTIKDGKRHSTAAAFLVRILDRPNLTVTTGALVTWLLFEGTRKVGVEYIHRGTIHQSFVQQEIILSGAFDSSKLLMLSGIGNAEHLRSLDIPVVVNLPGVDQNLQDHLTVPVAHQVTVDLQPALTSNIAEAGLFLHTESNLSVAPDLQFFSGPVLWAYRQTSSNYLNSPSINGVVFMIHQWSIASMCDCAEQKTLEGLSLLKIRSALPVWEIFNAQNPLTLNCTVAVEASQNYHIFNHRKNYENTTEKIHVTPCYDNLCLG
;
A
#
# COMPACT_ATOMS: atom_id res chain seq x y z
N MET A 1 15.30 6.82 -16.41
CA MET A 1 14.88 5.44 -16.03
C MET A 1 16.01 4.46 -15.61
N PRO A 2 17.29 4.82 -15.36
CA PRO A 2 18.34 3.79 -15.19
C PRO A 2 18.19 2.93 -13.93
N TYR A 3 17.68 3.49 -12.82
CA TYR A 3 17.53 2.74 -11.56
C TYR A 3 16.40 1.73 -11.56
N PHE A 4 15.28 2.01 -12.25
CA PHE A 4 14.18 1.04 -12.39
C PHE A 4 14.66 -0.20 -13.15
N LYS A 5 15.31 0.01 -14.30
CA LYS A 5 15.90 -1.06 -15.11
C LYS A 5 16.98 -1.84 -14.38
N LYS A 6 17.79 -1.19 -13.54
CA LYS A 6 18.83 -1.86 -12.74
C LYS A 6 18.24 -2.85 -11.73
N SER A 7 17.05 -2.57 -11.21
CA SER A 7 16.42 -3.40 -10.18
C SER A 7 15.58 -4.53 -10.77
N GLU A 8 15.03 -4.33 -11.96
CA GLU A 8 14.09 -5.23 -12.63
C GLU A 8 14.76 -6.38 -13.38
N ASN A 9 14.14 -7.56 -13.27
CA ASN A 9 14.36 -8.70 -14.16
C ASN A 9 13.04 -9.07 -14.82
N GLN A 10 12.81 -8.49 -16.00
CA GLN A 10 11.58 -8.54 -16.76
C GLN A 10 11.47 -9.84 -17.58
N GLN A 11 10.36 -10.56 -17.42
CA GLN A 11 10.07 -11.81 -18.14
C GLN A 11 10.00 -11.62 -19.67
N TRP A 12 9.50 -10.48 -20.15
CA TRP A 12 9.37 -10.21 -21.59
C TRP A 12 10.68 -9.88 -22.29
N GLY A 13 11.77 -9.70 -21.54
CA GLY A 13 13.05 -9.27 -22.06
C GLY A 13 13.29 -7.77 -21.91
N ALA A 14 14.46 -7.33 -22.39
CA ALA A 14 14.91 -5.96 -22.24
C ALA A 14 14.22 -5.04 -23.25
N SER A 15 13.87 -3.83 -22.82
CA SER A 15 13.31 -2.81 -23.70
C SER A 15 13.87 -1.42 -23.36
N GLU A 16 13.32 -0.38 -23.97
CA GLU A 16 13.59 1.00 -23.56
C GLU A 16 13.25 1.21 -22.07
N PHE A 17 12.11 0.67 -21.62
CA PHE A 17 11.56 0.87 -20.28
C PHE A 17 11.97 -0.21 -19.28
N HIS A 18 12.34 -1.42 -19.74
CA HIS A 18 12.55 -2.58 -18.88
C HIS A 18 13.98 -3.11 -18.82
N GLY A 19 14.38 -3.62 -17.66
CA GLY A 19 15.64 -4.32 -17.42
C GLY A 19 15.47 -5.83 -17.21
N VAL A 20 16.51 -6.61 -17.50
CA VAL A 20 16.51 -8.09 -17.36
C VAL A 20 17.55 -8.62 -16.38
N ASP A 21 18.51 -7.79 -15.97
CA ASP A 21 19.65 -8.20 -15.15
C ASP A 21 19.47 -7.88 -13.66
N GLY A 22 18.35 -7.28 -13.30
CA GLY A 22 18.05 -6.87 -11.94
C GLY A 22 17.73 -8.04 -11.01
N ALA A 23 17.61 -7.74 -9.73
CA ALA A 23 17.34 -8.78 -8.73
C ALA A 23 15.84 -9.11 -8.60
N LEU A 24 14.96 -8.16 -8.95
CA LEU A 24 13.53 -8.26 -8.74
C LEU A 24 12.84 -8.81 -9.98
N SER A 25 12.43 -10.07 -9.93
CA SER A 25 11.67 -10.72 -11.02
C SER A 25 10.29 -10.09 -11.18
N VAL A 26 9.98 -9.68 -12.40
CA VAL A 26 8.67 -9.17 -12.82
C VAL A 26 8.12 -10.11 -13.89
N THR A 27 6.94 -10.67 -13.63
CA THR A 27 6.34 -11.71 -14.47
C THR A 27 4.85 -11.47 -14.67
N ASP A 28 4.30 -12.06 -15.71
CA ASP A 28 2.87 -12.16 -15.89
C ASP A 28 2.23 -13.01 -14.77
N PRO A 29 0.93 -12.80 -14.47
CA PRO A 29 0.21 -13.64 -13.53
C PRO A 29 0.15 -15.09 -14.04
N ILE A 30 0.47 -16.05 -13.17
CA ILE A 30 0.53 -17.48 -13.55
C ILE A 30 -0.87 -18.06 -13.82
N ALA A 31 -1.87 -17.66 -13.02
CA ALA A 31 -3.24 -18.14 -13.12
C ALA A 31 -4.22 -17.02 -12.71
N PRO A 32 -4.34 -15.96 -13.53
CA PRO A 32 -5.24 -14.84 -13.23
C PRO A 32 -6.69 -15.32 -13.19
N ALA A 33 -7.48 -14.79 -12.27
CA ALA A 33 -8.87 -15.15 -12.13
C ALA A 33 -9.68 -14.78 -13.38
N VAL A 34 -10.68 -15.61 -13.69
CA VAL A 34 -11.58 -15.38 -14.83
C VAL A 34 -12.27 -14.03 -14.71
N THR A 35 -12.63 -13.59 -13.50
CA THR A 35 -13.23 -12.27 -13.28
C THR A 35 -12.30 -11.10 -13.61
N SER A 36 -11.00 -11.23 -13.34
CA SER A 36 -9.99 -10.23 -13.70
C SER A 36 -9.86 -10.12 -15.22
N GLN A 37 -9.89 -11.24 -15.94
CA GLN A 37 -9.90 -11.26 -17.41
C GLN A 37 -11.19 -10.62 -17.96
N ARG A 38 -12.35 -11.00 -17.40
CA ARG A 38 -13.66 -10.43 -17.77
C ARG A 38 -13.74 -8.92 -17.52
N PHE A 39 -13.13 -8.43 -16.45
CA PHE A 39 -13.01 -7.00 -16.20
C PHE A 39 -12.28 -6.29 -17.35
N VAL A 40 -11.14 -6.82 -17.80
CA VAL A 40 -10.42 -6.23 -18.95
C VAL A 40 -11.28 -6.29 -20.21
N GLU A 41 -11.89 -7.43 -20.53
CA GLU A 41 -12.78 -7.57 -21.69
C GLU A 41 -13.94 -6.57 -21.68
N ALA A 42 -14.56 -6.37 -20.52
CA ALA A 42 -15.62 -5.40 -20.32
C ALA A 42 -15.16 -3.96 -20.57
N THR A 43 -14.01 -3.57 -20.02
CA THR A 43 -13.46 -2.21 -20.24
C THR A 43 -13.14 -1.95 -21.71
N VAL A 44 -12.70 -2.98 -22.45
CA VAL A 44 -12.48 -2.91 -23.90
C VAL A 44 -13.80 -2.78 -24.65
N ALA A 45 -14.83 -3.55 -24.27
CA ALA A 45 -16.17 -3.45 -24.85
C ALA A 45 -16.81 -2.06 -24.67
N LEU A 46 -16.43 -1.36 -23.60
CA LEU A 46 -16.83 0.03 -23.34
C LEU A 46 -15.96 1.08 -24.06
N GLY A 47 -14.96 0.66 -24.83
CA GLY A 47 -14.13 1.53 -25.67
C GLY A 47 -12.85 2.07 -25.02
N TYR A 48 -12.48 1.64 -23.80
CA TYR A 48 -11.26 2.12 -23.13
C TYR A 48 -9.96 1.52 -23.70
N GLY A 49 -10.05 0.46 -24.51
CA GLY A 49 -8.89 -0.20 -25.14
C GLY A 49 -7.99 -0.98 -24.17
N ARG A 50 -6.97 -1.64 -24.72
CA ARG A 50 -5.95 -2.37 -23.94
C ARG A 50 -4.63 -1.61 -23.87
N ASN A 51 -3.89 -1.81 -22.78
CA ASN A 51 -2.51 -1.41 -22.65
C ASN A 51 -1.68 -2.56 -22.06
N PRO A 52 -0.90 -3.28 -22.88
CA PRO A 52 -0.15 -4.44 -22.40
C PRO A 52 0.92 -4.09 -21.37
N ASP A 53 1.34 -2.82 -21.24
CA ASP A 53 2.46 -2.43 -20.40
C ASP A 53 2.19 -1.09 -19.69
N PHE A 54 1.69 -1.16 -18.46
CA PHE A 54 1.48 0.00 -17.60
C PHE A 54 2.77 0.72 -17.16
N LYS A 55 3.94 0.10 -17.37
CA LYS A 55 5.25 0.66 -17.02
C LYS A 55 6.05 1.07 -18.26
N GLY A 56 5.41 1.05 -19.42
CA GLY A 56 5.94 1.50 -20.70
C GLY A 56 5.73 2.99 -20.93
N ALA A 57 5.60 3.37 -22.21
CA ALA A 57 5.48 4.76 -22.62
C ALA A 57 4.20 5.45 -22.13
N GLN A 58 3.12 4.69 -21.92
CA GLN A 58 1.82 5.20 -21.50
C GLN A 58 1.21 4.26 -20.46
N GLN A 59 0.51 4.83 -19.48
CA GLN A 59 -0.10 4.06 -18.40
C GLN A 59 -1.62 3.86 -18.58
N GLU A 60 -2.30 4.71 -19.36
CA GLU A 60 -3.75 4.64 -19.59
C GLU A 60 -4.22 3.28 -20.12
N ARG A 61 -5.55 3.05 -20.02
CA ARG A 61 -6.29 1.87 -20.52
C ARG A 61 -6.20 0.66 -19.59
N ALA A 62 -6.72 -0.48 -20.04
CA ALA A 62 -6.90 -1.66 -19.20
C ALA A 62 -6.03 -2.85 -19.60
N GLU A 63 -5.58 -3.60 -18.59
CA GLU A 63 -4.87 -4.88 -18.72
C GLU A 63 -4.71 -5.56 -17.35
N LEU A 64 -4.27 -6.82 -17.37
CA LEU A 64 -3.71 -7.50 -16.20
C LEU A 64 -2.37 -6.85 -15.76
N TYR A 65 -2.14 -6.79 -14.46
CA TYR A 65 -0.85 -6.34 -13.93
C TYR A 65 0.22 -7.42 -14.04
N GLN A 66 1.45 -7.00 -14.32
CA GLN A 66 2.61 -7.81 -13.99
C GLN A 66 2.90 -7.77 -12.49
N LEU A 67 3.45 -8.86 -11.98
CA LEU A 67 3.63 -9.14 -10.57
C LEU A 67 5.11 -9.36 -10.26
N THR A 68 5.52 -8.99 -9.04
CA THR A 68 6.85 -9.35 -8.54
C THR A 68 6.83 -10.78 -8.00
N ILE A 69 6.96 -11.76 -8.89
CA ILE A 69 6.89 -13.20 -8.59
C ILE A 69 8.14 -13.90 -9.10
N LYS A 70 8.59 -14.89 -8.33
CA LYS A 70 9.66 -15.81 -8.72
C LYS A 70 9.32 -17.21 -8.21
N ASP A 71 9.40 -18.21 -9.09
CA ASP A 71 9.11 -19.62 -8.78
C ASP A 71 7.72 -19.82 -8.12
N GLY A 72 6.72 -19.07 -8.61
CA GLY A 72 5.34 -19.12 -8.09
C GLY A 72 5.13 -18.46 -6.73
N LYS A 73 6.12 -17.75 -6.19
CA LYS A 73 6.06 -17.08 -4.88
C LYS A 73 6.28 -15.58 -5.01
N ARG A 74 5.75 -14.83 -4.06
CA ARG A 74 6.05 -13.40 -3.92
C ARG A 74 7.56 -13.19 -3.82
N HIS A 75 8.12 -12.38 -4.72
CA HIS A 75 9.52 -12.01 -4.69
C HIS A 75 9.68 -10.65 -4.00
N SER A 76 9.81 -10.67 -2.66
CA SER A 76 9.95 -9.45 -1.87
C SER A 76 11.30 -8.76 -2.09
N THR A 77 11.41 -7.48 -1.72
CA THR A 77 12.69 -6.75 -1.73
C THR A 77 13.74 -7.43 -0.83
N ALA A 78 13.33 -8.00 0.31
CA ALA A 78 14.22 -8.78 1.16
C ALA A 78 14.74 -10.04 0.44
N ALA A 79 13.86 -10.83 -0.19
CA ALA A 79 14.28 -12.01 -0.94
C ALA A 79 15.19 -11.65 -2.13
N ALA A 80 14.83 -10.60 -2.87
CA ALA A 80 15.54 -10.17 -4.06
C ALA A 80 16.92 -9.55 -3.75
N PHE A 81 17.03 -8.71 -2.72
CA PHE A 81 18.24 -7.92 -2.47
C PHE A 81 19.01 -8.31 -1.21
N LEU A 82 18.33 -8.72 -0.13
CA LEU A 82 18.95 -8.96 1.18
C LEU A 82 19.36 -10.42 1.39
N VAL A 83 18.44 -11.36 1.20
CA VAL A 83 18.63 -12.79 1.53
C VAL A 83 19.84 -13.38 0.81
N ARG A 84 20.03 -12.99 -0.46
CA ARG A 84 21.14 -13.41 -1.34
C ARG A 84 22.54 -12.94 -0.90
N ILE A 85 22.65 -12.09 0.11
CA ILE A 85 23.92 -11.53 0.59
C ILE A 85 24.07 -11.59 2.11
N LEU A 86 23.22 -12.36 2.81
CA LEU A 86 23.24 -12.50 4.27
C LEU A 86 24.53 -13.13 4.81
N ASP A 87 25.23 -13.88 3.97
CA ASP A 87 26.51 -14.52 4.27
C ASP A 87 27.70 -13.56 4.26
N ARG A 88 27.50 -12.31 3.80
CA ARG A 88 28.57 -11.32 3.77
C ARG A 88 29.03 -10.96 5.19
N PRO A 89 30.33 -11.07 5.51
CA PRO A 89 30.83 -10.84 6.87
C PRO A 89 30.69 -9.40 7.35
N ASN A 90 30.48 -8.45 6.43
CA ASN A 90 30.29 -7.03 6.74
C ASN A 90 28.81 -6.60 6.79
N LEU A 91 27.86 -7.56 6.79
CA LEU A 91 26.43 -7.29 6.92
C LEU A 91 25.90 -7.93 8.20
N THR A 92 25.22 -7.14 9.03
CA THR A 92 24.48 -7.63 10.19
C THR A 92 23.02 -7.25 10.04
N VAL A 93 22.13 -8.22 10.23
CA VAL A 93 20.68 -8.02 10.17
C VAL A 93 20.09 -8.39 11.52
N THR A 94 19.31 -7.48 12.10
CA THR A 94 18.59 -7.71 13.35
C THR A 94 17.11 -7.45 13.11
N THR A 95 16.29 -8.50 13.24
CA THR A 95 14.84 -8.41 13.15
C THR A 95 14.22 -8.25 14.54
N GLY A 96 12.98 -7.75 14.61
CA GLY A 96 12.32 -7.49 15.90
C GLY A 96 13.04 -6.43 16.75
N ALA A 97 13.79 -5.54 16.10
CA ALA A 97 14.48 -4.42 16.71
C ALA A 97 13.78 -3.11 16.30
N LEU A 98 13.12 -2.46 17.26
CA LEU A 98 12.43 -1.20 17.05
C LEU A 98 13.35 -0.05 17.42
N VAL A 99 13.80 0.74 16.44
CA VAL A 99 14.56 1.97 16.68
C VAL A 99 13.65 2.99 17.35
N THR A 100 14.05 3.48 18.51
CA THR A 100 13.27 4.40 19.34
C THR A 100 13.80 5.83 19.29
N TRP A 101 15.11 6.01 19.14
CA TRP A 101 15.77 7.32 19.11
C TRP A 101 17.00 7.35 18.20
N LEU A 102 17.26 8.53 17.62
CA LEU A 102 18.56 8.89 17.06
C LEU A 102 19.41 9.58 18.13
N LEU A 103 20.69 9.23 18.19
CA LEU A 103 21.64 9.76 19.17
C LEU A 103 22.47 10.88 18.54
N PHE A 104 22.69 11.97 19.28
CA PHE A 104 23.42 13.15 18.81
C PHE A 104 24.46 13.67 19.81
N GLU A 105 25.53 14.24 19.26
CA GLU A 105 26.44 15.17 19.94
C GLU A 105 26.31 16.54 19.29
N GLY A 106 25.64 17.47 19.99
CA GLY A 106 25.18 18.72 19.35
C GLY A 106 24.21 18.39 18.21
N THR A 107 24.57 18.73 16.97
CA THR A 107 23.80 18.40 15.76
C THR A 107 24.38 17.21 14.99
N ARG A 108 25.47 16.61 15.47
CA ARG A 108 26.13 15.48 14.81
C ARG A 108 25.46 14.17 15.24
N LYS A 109 24.86 13.45 14.30
CA LYS A 109 24.38 12.07 14.53
C LYS A 109 25.55 11.15 14.91
N VAL A 110 25.37 10.33 15.95
CA VAL A 110 26.40 9.40 16.45
C VAL A 110 25.92 7.96 16.56
N GLY A 111 24.62 7.70 16.53
CA GLY A 111 24.09 6.35 16.65
C GLY A 111 22.58 6.28 16.71
N VAL A 112 22.08 5.09 17.04
CA VAL A 112 20.66 4.81 17.26
C VAL A 112 20.48 4.06 18.57
N GLU A 113 19.37 4.33 19.24
CA GLU A 113 18.85 3.50 20.32
C GLU A 113 17.71 2.64 19.77
N TYR A 114 17.65 1.37 20.18
CA TYR A 114 16.59 0.47 19.77
C TYR A 114 16.23 -0.52 20.87
N ILE A 115 14.96 -0.94 20.88
CA ILE A 115 14.47 -2.02 21.73
C ILE A 115 14.57 -3.32 20.96
N HIS A 116 15.21 -4.32 21.54
CA HIS A 116 15.27 -5.66 21.00
C HIS A 116 15.07 -6.67 22.14
N ARG A 117 14.08 -7.56 21.99
CA ARG A 117 13.68 -8.54 23.01
C ARG A 117 13.41 -7.89 24.38
N GLY A 118 12.71 -6.76 24.38
CA GLY A 118 12.31 -6.03 25.59
C GLY A 118 13.44 -5.29 26.32
N THR A 119 14.66 -5.27 25.78
CA THR A 119 15.80 -4.56 26.36
C THR A 119 16.25 -3.42 25.43
N ILE A 120 16.74 -2.33 26.02
CA ILE A 120 17.26 -1.17 25.28
C ILE A 120 18.72 -1.42 24.91
N HIS A 121 19.07 -1.15 23.66
CA HIS A 121 20.41 -1.25 23.10
C HIS A 121 20.78 0.05 22.40
N GLN A 122 22.07 0.30 22.27
CA GLN A 122 22.60 1.42 21.49
C GLN A 122 23.61 0.90 20.48
N SER A 123 23.56 1.44 19.26
CA SER A 123 24.53 1.16 18.19
C SER A 123 25.07 2.48 17.65
N PHE A 124 26.39 2.64 17.70
CA PHE A 124 27.08 3.83 17.21
C PHE A 124 27.48 3.66 15.75
N VAL A 125 27.38 4.74 14.98
CA VAL A 125 27.68 4.77 13.55
C VAL A 125 28.91 5.64 13.27
N GLN A 126 29.70 5.24 12.28
CA GLN A 126 30.88 6.01 11.84
C GLN A 126 30.57 6.94 10.67
N GLN A 127 29.54 6.63 9.87
CA GLN A 127 29.24 7.35 8.63
C GLN A 127 27.81 7.89 8.64
N GLU A 128 26.84 7.00 8.39
CA GLU A 128 25.47 7.40 8.06
C GLU A 128 24.44 6.52 8.76
N ILE A 129 23.26 7.10 8.96
CA ILE A 129 22.03 6.39 9.33
C ILE A 129 21.05 6.65 8.20
N ILE A 130 20.50 5.58 7.64
CA ILE A 130 19.53 5.64 6.55
C ILE A 130 18.18 5.23 7.11
N LEU A 131 17.21 6.15 7.08
CA LEU A 131 15.82 5.88 7.44
C LEU A 131 15.02 5.53 6.18
N SER A 132 14.09 4.58 6.28
CA SER A 132 13.44 3.99 5.10
C SER A 132 11.96 3.67 5.33
N GLY A 133 11.13 4.69 5.56
CA GLY A 133 9.68 4.56 5.64
C GLY A 133 8.98 5.93 5.69
N ALA A 134 7.70 6.00 5.33
CA ALA A 134 6.96 7.26 5.33
C ALA A 134 6.53 7.69 6.75
N PHE A 135 5.91 6.78 7.51
CA PHE A 135 5.35 7.06 8.84
C PHE A 135 6.39 7.01 9.95
N ASP A 136 7.05 5.86 10.13
CA ASP A 136 7.92 5.69 11.29
C ASP A 136 9.21 6.51 11.20
N SER A 137 9.65 6.88 9.99
CA SER A 137 10.83 7.74 9.85
C SER A 137 10.53 9.19 10.23
N SER A 138 9.37 9.75 9.84
CA SER A 138 8.98 11.11 10.26
C SER A 138 8.80 11.16 11.79
N LYS A 139 8.10 10.17 12.35
CA LYS A 139 7.92 10.01 13.79
C LYS A 139 9.26 9.91 14.52
N LEU A 140 10.18 9.05 14.06
CA LEU A 140 11.50 8.90 14.69
C LEU A 140 12.31 10.20 14.65
N LEU A 141 12.27 10.93 13.53
CA LEU A 141 12.92 12.24 13.41
C LEU A 141 12.37 13.21 14.45
N MET A 142 11.03 13.33 14.56
CA MET A 142 10.38 14.21 15.53
C MET A 142 10.72 13.83 16.96
N LEU A 143 10.58 12.55 17.31
CA LEU A 143 10.93 12.04 18.64
C LEU A 143 12.39 12.37 18.97
N SER A 144 13.28 12.32 17.99
CA SER A 144 14.71 12.61 18.15
C SER A 144 15.07 14.10 18.04
N GLY A 145 14.08 15.01 18.06
CA GLY A 145 14.31 16.45 18.07
C GLY A 145 14.53 17.09 16.69
N ILE A 146 14.17 16.42 15.60
CA ILE A 146 14.23 16.95 14.22
C ILE A 146 12.79 17.16 13.73
N GLY A 147 12.36 18.42 13.62
CA GLY A 147 10.98 18.76 13.25
C GLY A 147 10.66 20.23 13.47
N ASN A 148 9.39 20.61 13.43
CA ASN A 148 8.97 21.97 13.75
C ASN A 148 9.32 22.31 15.22
N ALA A 149 10.16 23.33 15.42
CA ALA A 149 10.70 23.64 16.74
C ALA A 149 9.63 24.05 17.79
N GLU A 150 8.57 24.75 17.39
CA GLU A 150 7.51 25.15 18.31
C GLU A 150 6.70 23.93 18.75
N HIS A 151 6.33 23.07 17.79
CA HIS A 151 5.62 21.84 18.08
C HIS A 151 6.43 20.89 18.97
N LEU A 152 7.72 20.70 18.67
CA LEU A 152 8.61 19.87 19.50
C LEU A 152 8.74 20.40 20.93
N ARG A 153 8.91 21.71 21.10
CA ARG A 153 8.95 22.34 22.44
C ARG A 153 7.65 22.16 23.21
N SER A 154 6.50 22.20 22.53
CA SER A 154 5.19 21.99 23.17
C SER A 154 5.01 20.57 23.73
N LEU A 155 5.83 19.62 23.26
CA LEU A 155 5.85 18.22 23.70
C LEU A 155 7.02 17.90 24.64
N ASP A 156 7.73 18.92 25.15
CA ASP A 156 8.95 18.78 25.95
C ASP A 156 10.08 17.99 25.26
N ILE A 157 10.13 18.05 23.92
CA ILE A 157 11.19 17.42 23.12
C ILE A 157 12.29 18.45 22.84
N PRO A 158 13.55 18.21 23.25
CA PRO A 158 14.67 19.07 22.90
C PRO A 158 14.84 19.19 21.39
N VAL A 159 14.94 20.42 20.89
CA VAL A 159 15.13 20.68 19.46
C VAL A 159 16.60 20.53 19.09
N VAL A 160 16.90 19.55 18.24
CA VAL A 160 18.22 19.35 17.62
C VAL A 160 18.31 20.14 16.31
N VAL A 161 17.30 20.00 15.46
CA VAL A 161 17.19 20.74 14.19
C VAL A 161 15.75 21.19 13.97
N ASN A 162 15.56 22.48 13.73
CA ASN A 162 14.27 23.02 13.29
C ASN A 162 14.07 22.72 11.80
N LEU A 163 13.29 21.69 11.49
CA LEU A 163 12.95 21.27 10.13
C LEU A 163 11.43 21.11 10.00
N PRO A 164 10.68 22.19 9.78
CA PRO A 164 9.22 22.19 9.89
C PRO A 164 8.51 21.35 8.82
N GLY A 165 9.20 20.89 7.77
CA GLY A 165 8.64 19.99 6.76
C GLY A 165 8.59 18.51 7.19
N VAL A 166 9.22 18.13 8.30
CA VAL A 166 9.11 16.76 8.83
C VAL A 166 7.67 16.51 9.26
N ASP A 167 7.15 15.32 8.89
CA ASP A 167 5.77 14.89 9.14
C ASP A 167 4.70 15.72 8.41
N GLN A 168 5.11 16.54 7.45
CA GLN A 168 4.21 17.30 6.58
C GLN A 168 4.10 16.63 5.20
N ASN A 169 3.08 17.03 4.44
CA ASN A 169 2.88 16.58 3.06
C ASN A 169 2.79 15.06 2.92
N LEU A 170 2.13 14.38 3.87
CA LEU A 170 1.77 12.97 3.72
C LEU A 170 0.82 12.84 2.52
N GLN A 171 1.17 11.94 1.60
CA GLN A 171 0.37 11.60 0.44
C GLN A 171 0.09 10.11 0.48
N ASP A 172 -1.16 9.77 0.20
CA ASP A 172 -1.61 8.40 0.03
C ASP A 172 -2.71 8.37 -1.02
N HIS A 173 -3.06 7.17 -1.45
CA HIS A 173 -4.11 6.92 -2.41
C HIS A 173 -5.43 6.67 -1.69
N LEU A 174 -6.40 7.57 -1.88
CA LEU A 174 -7.77 7.34 -1.42
C LEU A 174 -8.38 6.21 -2.22
N THR A 175 -8.77 5.14 -1.52
CA THR A 175 -9.25 3.90 -2.14
C THR A 175 -10.69 3.64 -1.73
N VAL A 176 -11.61 3.51 -2.69
CA VAL A 176 -13.03 3.20 -2.44
C VAL A 176 -13.36 1.79 -2.93
N PRO A 177 -13.60 0.80 -2.05
CA PRO A 177 -13.98 -0.55 -2.47
C PRO A 177 -15.44 -0.61 -2.92
N VAL A 178 -15.67 -1.22 -4.08
CA VAL A 178 -17.00 -1.56 -4.59
C VAL A 178 -17.09 -3.07 -4.76
N ALA A 179 -17.78 -3.72 -3.84
CA ALA A 179 -17.92 -5.17 -3.80
C ALA A 179 -19.12 -5.65 -4.62
N HIS A 180 -18.91 -6.66 -5.45
CA HIS A 180 -19.93 -7.29 -6.29
C HIS A 180 -19.94 -8.81 -6.09
N GLN A 181 -21.09 -9.38 -5.79
CA GLN A 181 -21.24 -10.82 -5.69
C GLN A 181 -21.08 -11.49 -7.06
N VAL A 182 -20.24 -12.51 -7.15
CA VAL A 182 -20.13 -13.34 -8.36
C VAL A 182 -21.17 -14.46 -8.36
N THR A 183 -21.63 -14.85 -9.55
CA THR A 183 -22.65 -15.90 -9.73
C THR A 183 -22.07 -17.31 -9.83
N VAL A 184 -20.74 -17.41 -9.88
CA VAL A 184 -20.00 -18.68 -9.88
C VAL A 184 -19.10 -18.72 -8.67
N ASP A 185 -18.92 -19.91 -8.11
CA ASP A 185 -17.89 -20.08 -7.08
C ASP A 185 -16.52 -19.89 -7.72
N LEU A 186 -15.76 -18.93 -7.21
CA LEU A 186 -14.40 -18.68 -7.68
C LEU A 186 -13.44 -19.37 -6.71
N GLN A 187 -12.38 -19.96 -7.23
CA GLN A 187 -11.30 -20.47 -6.40
C GLN A 187 -10.07 -19.69 -6.84
N PRO A 188 -9.75 -18.55 -6.18
CA PRO A 188 -8.60 -17.75 -6.55
C PRO A 188 -7.35 -18.62 -6.47
N ALA A 189 -6.48 -18.53 -7.48
CA ALA A 189 -5.23 -19.25 -7.45
C ALA A 189 -4.41 -18.81 -6.21
N LEU A 190 -3.62 -19.73 -5.63
CA LEU A 190 -2.70 -19.39 -4.54
C LEU A 190 -1.68 -18.32 -4.93
N THR A 191 -1.48 -18.13 -6.24
CA THR A 191 -0.61 -17.11 -6.84
C THR A 191 -1.32 -15.77 -7.09
N SER A 192 -2.62 -15.66 -6.79
CA SER A 192 -3.39 -14.43 -6.90
C SER A 192 -2.85 -13.36 -5.94
N ASN A 193 -2.78 -12.12 -6.42
CA ASN A 193 -2.35 -10.97 -5.63
C ASN A 193 -3.50 -10.00 -5.29
N ILE A 194 -4.76 -10.44 -5.43
CA ILE A 194 -6.00 -9.65 -5.24
C ILE A 194 -6.19 -8.52 -6.26
N ALA A 195 -5.19 -7.68 -6.50
CA ALA A 195 -5.20 -6.63 -7.52
C ALA A 195 -4.60 -7.17 -8.82
N GLU A 196 -5.41 -7.87 -9.61
CA GLU A 196 -4.94 -8.60 -10.80
C GLU A 196 -5.11 -7.82 -12.10
N ALA A 197 -6.16 -6.99 -12.20
CA ALA A 197 -6.46 -6.19 -13.39
C ALA A 197 -6.56 -4.71 -13.05
N GLY A 198 -6.16 -3.84 -13.98
CA GLY A 198 -6.19 -2.40 -13.86
C GLY A 198 -6.87 -1.72 -15.02
N LEU A 199 -7.40 -0.51 -14.77
CA LEU A 199 -7.77 0.48 -15.77
C LEU A 199 -7.32 1.85 -15.26
N PHE A 200 -6.42 2.51 -15.98
CA PHE A 200 -5.97 3.87 -15.68
C PHE A 200 -6.64 4.88 -16.60
N LEU A 201 -7.14 5.96 -16.01
CA LEU A 201 -7.90 7.01 -16.67
C LEU A 201 -7.52 8.39 -16.14
N HIS A 202 -7.93 9.41 -16.89
CA HIS A 202 -7.87 10.80 -16.47
C HIS A 202 -9.24 11.30 -16.03
N THR A 203 -9.28 12.10 -14.97
CA THR A 203 -10.41 12.99 -14.69
C THR A 203 -10.45 14.13 -15.72
N GLU A 204 -11.63 14.71 -15.96
CA GLU A 204 -11.78 15.84 -16.89
C GLU A 204 -10.87 17.02 -16.55
N SER A 205 -10.60 17.22 -15.26
CA SER A 205 -9.76 18.29 -14.74
C SER A 205 -8.26 18.08 -14.96
N ASN A 206 -7.84 16.89 -15.40
CA ASN A 206 -6.43 16.52 -15.40
C ASN A 206 -6.00 15.73 -16.64
N LEU A 207 -6.03 16.37 -17.81
CA LEU A 207 -5.73 15.72 -19.09
C LEU A 207 -4.25 15.82 -19.51
N SER A 208 -3.40 16.52 -18.75
CA SER A 208 -2.04 16.88 -19.19
C SER A 208 -0.90 16.20 -18.41
N VAL A 209 -1.20 15.42 -17.37
CA VAL A 209 -0.17 14.73 -16.55
C VAL A 209 -0.32 13.21 -16.66
N ALA A 210 0.15 12.42 -15.69
CA ALA A 210 -0.13 10.99 -15.61
C ALA A 210 -1.61 10.73 -15.23
N PRO A 211 -2.16 9.54 -15.50
CA PRO A 211 -3.53 9.17 -15.12
C PRO A 211 -3.73 9.33 -13.61
N ASP A 212 -4.76 10.05 -13.19
CA ASP A 212 -5.08 10.34 -11.80
C ASP A 212 -6.22 9.51 -11.23
N LEU A 213 -6.82 8.65 -12.06
CA LEU A 213 -7.84 7.70 -11.69
C LEU A 213 -7.38 6.28 -12.04
N GLN A 214 -7.45 5.38 -11.06
CA GLN A 214 -7.16 3.96 -11.25
C GLN A 214 -8.32 3.13 -10.73
N PHE A 215 -8.85 2.28 -11.60
CA PHE A 215 -9.67 1.15 -11.20
C PHE A 215 -8.77 -0.07 -11.10
N PHE A 216 -8.83 -0.80 -10.00
CA PHE A 216 -8.26 -2.15 -9.97
C PHE A 216 -9.29 -3.18 -9.54
N SER A 217 -9.19 -4.36 -10.13
CA SER A 217 -10.13 -5.45 -9.98
C SER A 217 -9.38 -6.74 -9.65
N GLY A 218 -9.98 -7.54 -8.80
CA GLY A 218 -9.66 -8.96 -8.70
C GLY A 218 -10.46 -9.65 -7.60
N PRO A 219 -10.17 -10.94 -7.37
CA PRO A 219 -10.98 -11.76 -6.48
C PRO A 219 -10.69 -11.43 -5.01
N VAL A 220 -11.72 -11.07 -4.25
CA VAL A 220 -11.62 -10.91 -2.79
C VAL A 220 -12.54 -11.90 -2.10
N LEU A 221 -11.97 -12.69 -1.20
CA LEU A 221 -12.72 -13.53 -0.27
C LEU A 221 -13.25 -12.64 0.86
N TRP A 222 -14.55 -12.34 0.84
CA TRP A 222 -15.20 -11.67 1.95
C TRP A 222 -15.80 -12.70 2.90
N ALA A 223 -15.14 -12.93 4.04
CA ALA A 223 -15.74 -13.74 5.10
C ALA A 223 -16.84 -12.89 5.76
N TYR A 224 -18.10 -13.07 5.35
CA TYR A 224 -19.21 -12.55 6.15
C TYR A 224 -19.19 -13.28 7.49
N ARG A 225 -18.95 -12.57 8.60
CA ARG A 225 -19.03 -13.12 9.94
C ARG A 225 -20.49 -13.47 10.24
N GLN A 226 -20.97 -14.63 9.77
CA GLN A 226 -22.26 -15.17 10.19
C GLN A 226 -22.12 -15.71 11.61
N THR A 227 -22.89 -15.14 12.53
CA THR A 227 -23.11 -15.68 13.87
C THR A 227 -24.00 -16.91 13.79
N SER A 228 -23.51 -18.03 13.25
CA SER A 228 -24.12 -19.36 13.45
C SER A 228 -23.19 -20.47 12.95
N SER A 229 -23.15 -21.56 13.70
CA SER A 229 -22.21 -22.68 13.71
C SER A 229 -22.12 -23.58 12.46
N ASN A 230 -22.40 -23.10 11.24
CA ASN A 230 -22.40 -23.93 10.02
C ASN A 230 -21.27 -23.53 9.06
N TYR A 231 -20.07 -24.03 9.34
CA TYR A 231 -18.80 -23.71 8.65
C TYR A 231 -18.60 -24.35 7.26
N LEU A 232 -19.64 -24.78 6.53
CA LEU A 232 -19.42 -25.60 5.34
C LEU A 232 -20.13 -25.23 4.04
N ASN A 233 -20.97 -24.17 3.94
CA ASN A 233 -21.65 -23.85 2.67
C ASN A 233 -21.96 -22.36 2.46
N SER A 234 -20.95 -21.50 2.26
CA SER A 234 -21.20 -20.23 1.56
C SER A 234 -19.95 -19.69 0.87
N PRO A 235 -19.79 -19.89 -0.46
CA PRO A 235 -18.85 -19.14 -1.25
C PRO A 235 -19.61 -18.02 -1.94
N SER A 236 -19.50 -16.80 -1.44
CA SER A 236 -19.80 -15.62 -2.26
C SER A 236 -18.56 -14.75 -2.29
N ILE A 237 -17.76 -14.97 -3.32
CA ILE A 237 -16.62 -14.12 -3.62
C ILE A 237 -17.15 -12.80 -4.15
N ASN A 238 -16.53 -11.74 -3.68
CA ASN A 238 -16.84 -10.40 -4.12
C ASN A 238 -15.74 -9.97 -5.09
N GLY A 239 -16.10 -9.63 -6.32
CA GLY A 239 -15.22 -8.82 -7.16
C GLY A 239 -15.17 -7.43 -6.54
N VAL A 240 -13.98 -6.97 -6.14
CA VAL A 240 -13.84 -5.60 -5.60
C VAL A 240 -13.22 -4.74 -6.68
N VAL A 241 -13.95 -3.72 -7.08
CA VAL A 241 -13.42 -2.63 -7.89
C VAL A 241 -13.05 -1.51 -6.94
N PHE A 242 -11.79 -1.14 -6.91
CA PHE A 242 -11.33 -0.03 -6.11
C PHE A 242 -11.09 1.18 -7.00
N MET A 243 -11.65 2.33 -6.62
CA MET A 243 -11.33 3.61 -7.24
C MET A 243 -10.22 4.27 -6.43
N ILE A 244 -9.08 4.52 -7.08
CA ILE A 244 -7.98 5.30 -6.54
C ILE A 244 -7.95 6.66 -7.23
N HIS A 245 -7.99 7.73 -6.43
CA HIS A 245 -7.67 9.08 -6.89
C HIS A 245 -6.26 9.46 -6.41
N GLN A 246 -5.42 9.97 -7.31
CA GLN A 246 -4.01 10.29 -6.98
C GLN A 246 -3.82 11.59 -6.20
N TRP A 247 -4.88 12.36 -5.90
CA TRP A 247 -4.72 13.59 -5.12
C TRP A 247 -4.63 13.33 -3.62
N SER A 248 -3.60 13.94 -3.05
CA SER A 248 -3.16 13.94 -1.66
C SER A 248 -4.30 14.11 -0.63
N ILE A 249 -4.29 13.23 0.38
CA ILE A 249 -5.04 13.38 1.64
C ILE A 249 -4.79 14.74 2.32
N ALA A 250 -3.60 15.34 2.16
CA ALA A 250 -3.28 16.62 2.77
C ALA A 250 -4.25 17.74 2.33
N SER A 251 -4.78 17.69 1.11
CA SER A 251 -5.77 18.65 0.60
C SER A 251 -7.18 18.47 1.20
N MET A 252 -7.50 17.27 1.71
CA MET A 252 -8.78 17.02 2.39
C MET A 252 -8.73 17.39 3.86
N CYS A 253 -7.58 17.25 4.54
CA CYS A 253 -7.43 17.67 5.93
C CYS A 253 -7.58 19.19 6.10
N ASP A 254 -7.06 20.00 5.17
CA ASP A 254 -7.29 21.46 5.15
C ASP A 254 -8.76 21.83 4.85
N CYS A 255 -9.50 20.96 4.18
CA CYS A 255 -10.91 21.19 3.85
C CYS A 255 -11.85 20.78 5.00
N ALA A 256 -11.42 19.85 5.86
CA ALA A 256 -12.19 19.34 6.99
C ALA A 256 -12.36 20.37 8.12
N GLU A 257 -11.56 21.45 8.13
CA GLU A 257 -11.71 22.52 9.13
C GLU A 257 -12.75 23.58 8.78
N GLN A 258 -13.43 23.55 7.60
CA GLN A 258 -14.37 24.64 7.31
C GLN A 258 -15.60 24.45 6.43
N LYS A 259 -15.94 23.28 5.85
CA LYS A 259 -17.20 23.19 5.08
C LYS A 259 -17.95 21.87 5.24
N THR A 260 -19.23 22.02 5.60
CA THR A 260 -20.29 21.02 5.55
C THR A 260 -20.29 20.22 4.23
N LEU A 261 -20.67 18.94 4.32
CA LEU A 261 -20.78 17.90 3.30
C LEU A 261 -21.67 18.21 2.08
N GLU A 262 -21.94 19.48 1.75
CA GLU A 262 -22.74 19.88 0.59
C GLU A 262 -21.91 20.04 -0.71
N GLY A 263 -20.58 19.89 -0.64
CA GLY A 263 -19.66 20.16 -1.75
C GLY A 263 -19.28 18.98 -2.66
N LEU A 264 -19.69 17.73 -2.37
CA LEU A 264 -19.39 16.54 -3.20
C LEU A 264 -20.27 16.41 -4.45
N SER A 265 -20.82 17.52 -4.94
CA SER A 265 -21.55 17.54 -6.20
C SER A 265 -20.56 17.62 -7.38
N LEU A 266 -20.53 16.53 -8.16
CA LEU A 266 -20.04 16.45 -9.54
C LEU A 266 -18.52 16.29 -9.75
N LEU A 267 -18.00 15.10 -9.44
CA LEU A 267 -16.95 14.51 -10.29
C LEU A 267 -17.61 14.12 -11.62
N LYS A 268 -17.58 15.04 -12.61
CA LYS A 268 -17.96 14.71 -13.99
C LYS A 268 -16.81 13.93 -14.61
N ILE A 269 -16.98 12.61 -14.65
CA ILE A 269 -16.15 11.71 -15.45
C ILE A 269 -16.66 11.82 -16.90
N ARG A 270 -15.76 12.01 -17.87
CA ARG A 270 -16.05 12.16 -19.30
C ARG A 270 -16.50 10.86 -19.98
N SER A 271 -17.33 10.10 -19.29
CA SER A 271 -18.02 8.88 -19.70
C SER A 271 -18.66 8.29 -18.43
N ALA A 272 -19.60 9.02 -17.81
CA ALA A 272 -20.38 8.50 -16.71
C ALA A 272 -21.32 7.38 -17.21
N LEU A 273 -20.76 6.21 -17.45
CA LEU A 273 -21.48 4.95 -17.40
C LEU A 273 -21.23 4.40 -15.99
N PRO A 274 -22.27 4.10 -15.21
CA PRO A 274 -22.03 3.71 -13.84
C PRO A 274 -21.30 2.36 -13.81
N VAL A 275 -20.56 2.06 -12.74
CA VAL A 275 -19.77 0.82 -12.56
C VAL A 275 -20.57 -0.46 -12.93
N TRP A 276 -21.91 -0.43 -12.86
CA TRP A 276 -22.79 -1.52 -13.30
C TRP A 276 -22.72 -1.84 -14.81
N GLU A 277 -22.41 -0.88 -15.68
CA GLU A 277 -22.31 -1.10 -17.13
C GLU A 277 -21.05 -1.87 -17.55
N ILE A 278 -19.95 -1.71 -16.80
CA ILE A 278 -18.74 -2.52 -16.98
C ILE A 278 -19.10 -4.01 -16.85
N PHE A 279 -19.91 -4.38 -15.86
CA PHE A 279 -20.23 -5.79 -15.66
C PHE A 279 -21.44 -6.30 -16.47
N ASN A 280 -22.33 -5.42 -16.94
CA ASN A 280 -23.54 -5.81 -17.70
C ASN A 280 -23.34 -5.88 -19.23
N ALA A 281 -22.16 -5.54 -19.76
CA ALA A 281 -21.92 -5.46 -21.20
C ALA A 281 -22.03 -6.81 -21.96
N GLN A 282 -22.10 -7.98 -21.29
CA GLN A 282 -22.14 -9.28 -21.99
C GLN A 282 -23.10 -10.36 -21.44
N ASN A 283 -23.89 -10.16 -20.38
CA ASN A 283 -24.99 -11.06 -19.99
C ASN A 283 -25.84 -10.48 -18.85
N PRO A 284 -27.18 -10.68 -18.80
CA PRO A 284 -28.02 -10.17 -17.71
C PRO A 284 -27.87 -11.06 -16.48
N LEU A 285 -26.81 -10.84 -15.70
CA LEU A 285 -26.66 -11.40 -14.36
C LEU A 285 -26.93 -10.27 -13.37
N THR A 286 -28.07 -10.34 -12.69
CA THR A 286 -28.46 -9.45 -11.61
C THR A 286 -27.36 -9.39 -10.54
N LEU A 287 -26.65 -8.27 -10.49
CA LEU A 287 -25.63 -7.97 -9.48
C LEU A 287 -26.27 -7.20 -8.32
N ASN A 288 -26.20 -7.75 -7.12
CA ASN A 288 -26.48 -7.00 -5.89
C ASN A 288 -25.19 -6.27 -5.47
N CYS A 289 -25.19 -4.93 -5.54
CA CYS A 289 -24.05 -4.10 -5.14
C CYS A 289 -24.13 -3.73 -3.66
N THR A 290 -23.01 -3.81 -2.94
CA THR A 290 -22.86 -3.21 -1.60
C THR A 290 -21.64 -2.30 -1.62
N VAL A 291 -21.82 -1.03 -1.29
CA VAL A 291 -20.73 -0.04 -1.17
C VAL A 291 -20.38 0.09 0.31
N ALA A 292 -19.12 -0.14 0.68
CA ALA A 292 -18.60 0.10 2.02
C ALA A 292 -17.52 1.19 1.95
N VAL A 293 -17.64 2.22 2.78
CA VAL A 293 -16.62 3.27 2.92
C VAL A 293 -16.02 3.12 4.31
N GLU A 294 -14.73 2.79 4.38
CA GLU A 294 -14.00 2.71 5.64
C GLU A 294 -12.92 3.81 5.65
N ALA A 295 -13.02 4.71 6.63
CA ALA A 295 -12.01 5.72 6.91
C ALA A 295 -11.37 5.37 8.25
N SER A 296 -10.11 4.92 8.23
CA SER A 296 -9.36 4.59 9.44
C SER A 296 -8.42 5.75 9.79
N GLN A 297 -8.79 6.58 10.77
CA GLN A 297 -7.84 7.51 11.41
C GLN A 297 -8.11 7.60 12.92
N ASN A 298 -7.14 7.16 13.71
CA ASN A 298 -6.87 7.62 15.08
C ASN A 298 -5.44 7.21 15.45
N TYR A 299 -4.52 8.17 15.54
CA TYR A 299 -3.15 7.94 16.01
C TYR A 299 -2.83 8.85 17.21
N HIS A 300 -2.50 8.24 18.34
CA HIS A 300 -2.00 8.93 19.54
C HIS A 300 -0.48 8.81 19.62
N ILE A 301 0.22 9.94 19.77
CA ILE A 301 1.66 10.00 20.05
C ILE A 301 1.84 9.85 21.57
N PHE A 302 2.38 8.71 22.03
CA PHE A 302 2.73 8.50 23.44
C PHE A 302 4.20 8.84 23.68
N ASN A 303 4.45 9.79 24.59
CA ASN A 303 5.78 10.18 25.07
C ASN A 303 6.16 9.32 26.29
N HIS A 304 7.00 8.30 26.10
CA HIS A 304 7.45 7.41 27.18
C HIS A 304 8.77 7.89 27.78
N ARG A 305 8.71 8.92 28.64
CA ARG A 305 9.83 9.29 29.54
C ARG A 305 9.41 9.52 30.99
N LYS A 306 8.34 8.86 31.46
CA LYS A 306 7.99 8.82 32.90
C LYS A 306 8.24 7.43 33.47
N ASN A 307 8.94 7.43 34.60
CA ASN A 307 9.46 6.29 35.35
C ASN A 307 8.48 5.12 35.45
N TYR A 308 9.00 3.90 35.22
CA TYR A 308 8.33 2.66 35.54
C TYR A 308 8.19 2.51 37.05
N GLU A 309 7.06 2.94 37.60
CA GLU A 309 6.55 2.43 38.86
C GLU A 309 5.13 1.88 38.64
N ASN A 310 5.02 0.56 38.79
CA ASN A 310 3.82 -0.27 38.94
C ASN A 310 2.47 0.35 38.52
N THR A 311 2.10 0.18 37.26
CA THR A 311 0.69 0.13 36.86
C THR A 311 0.48 -1.01 35.86
N THR A 312 -0.19 -2.06 36.34
CA THR A 312 -0.57 -3.24 35.57
C THR A 312 -1.88 -2.94 34.84
N GLU A 313 -1.82 -2.24 33.70
CA GLU A 313 -2.96 -2.20 32.76
C GLU A 313 -2.75 -3.24 31.68
N LYS A 314 -3.54 -4.33 31.75
CA LYS A 314 -3.61 -5.36 30.72
C LYS A 314 -4.35 -4.79 29.50
N ILE A 315 -3.59 -4.29 28.52
CA ILE A 315 -4.12 -4.04 27.18
C ILE A 315 -4.14 -5.38 26.43
N HIS A 316 -5.33 -5.93 26.22
CA HIS A 316 -5.54 -7.06 25.32
C HIS A 316 -5.45 -6.56 23.87
N VAL A 317 -4.27 -6.67 23.27
CA VAL A 317 -4.09 -6.61 21.82
C VAL A 317 -4.25 -8.04 21.30
N THR A 318 -5.32 -8.32 20.55
CA THR A 318 -5.46 -9.58 19.82
C THR A 318 -4.74 -9.42 18.48
N PRO A 319 -3.65 -10.14 18.19
CA PRO A 319 -3.07 -10.16 16.86
C PRO A 319 -3.96 -11.02 15.96
N CYS A 320 -4.64 -10.41 14.98
CA CYS A 320 -5.09 -11.14 13.80
C CYS A 320 -3.87 -11.26 12.88
N TYR A 321 -3.07 -12.32 13.04
CA TYR A 321 -2.24 -12.99 12.01
C TYR A 321 -1.34 -13.98 12.75
N ASP A 322 -1.93 -15.07 13.24
CA ASP A 322 -1.19 -16.28 13.56
C ASP A 322 -2.09 -17.46 13.16
N ASN A 323 -1.49 -18.45 12.49
CA ASN A 323 -2.08 -19.68 11.96
C ASN A 323 -2.66 -19.63 10.55
N LEU A 324 -1.78 -19.66 9.55
CA LEU A 324 -1.93 -20.55 8.38
C LEU A 324 -0.55 -21.12 8.02
N CYS A 325 0.03 -21.83 8.99
CA CYS A 325 1.05 -22.85 8.76
C CYS A 325 0.52 -24.15 9.38
N LEU A 326 -0.19 -24.97 8.60
CA LEU A 326 -0.42 -26.38 8.92
C LEU A 326 -0.61 -27.17 7.62
N GLY A 327 0.23 -28.20 7.45
CA GLY A 327 0.02 -29.33 6.53
C GLY A 327 0.84 -29.29 5.25
#